data_AF-A0A959Y8Y1-F1
#
_entry.id   AF-A0A959Y8Y1-F1
#
_cell.length_a   1.000
_cell.length_b   1.000
_cell.length_c   1.000
_cell.angle_alpha   90.00
_cell.angle_beta   90.00
_cell.angle_gamma   90.00
#
_symmetry.space_group_name_H-M   'P 1'
#
loop_
_entity.id
_entity.type
_entity.pdbx_description
1 polymer ?
#
loop_
_entity_poly.entity_id
_entity_poly.type
_entity_poly.pdbx_seq_one_letter_code
_entity_poly.pdbx_strand_id
1 'polypeptide(L)' 'MTTQPINPTLRAAIKLRHLSDALRSDWSLIDQAKQRMDEKLKQAEELAAHQGDAAFRTEFDGQLVQLRSA' A
#
# COMPACT_ATOMS: atom_id res chain seq x y z
N MET A 1 14.17 -20.77 39.53
CA MET A 1 13.43 -20.49 38.28
C MET A 1 13.96 -21.41 37.19
N THR A 2 13.19 -22.44 36.84
CA THR A 2 13.57 -23.43 35.82
C THR A 2 13.11 -22.95 34.45
N THR A 3 14.03 -22.40 33.66
CA THR A 3 13.81 -22.17 32.23
C THR A 3 13.77 -23.53 31.53
N GLN A 4 12.57 -24.10 31.38
CA GLN A 4 12.41 -25.26 30.51
C GLN A 4 12.76 -24.87 29.07
N PRO A 5 13.55 -25.68 28.35
CA PRO A 5 13.84 -25.42 26.95
C PRO A 5 12.53 -25.52 26.16
N ILE A 6 12.08 -24.39 25.61
CA ILE A 6 10.92 -24.34 24.72
C ILE A 6 11.14 -25.34 23.57
N ASN A 7 10.23 -26.31 23.46
CA ASN A 7 10.26 -27.33 22.41
C ASN A 7 10.50 -26.67 21.03
N PRO A 8 11.51 -27.10 20.25
CA PRO A 8 11.87 -26.48 18.99
C PRO A 8 10.71 -26.44 17.99
N THR A 9 9.83 -27.43 18.02
CA THR A 9 8.61 -27.48 17.19
C THR A 9 7.63 -26.38 17.56
N LEU A 10 7.44 -26.11 18.85
CA LEU A 10 6.59 -25.01 19.33
C LEU A 10 7.18 -23.65 18.92
N ARG A 11 8.51 -23.50 19.01
CA ARG A 11 9.20 -22.29 18.54
C ARG A 11 9.04 -22.08 17.04
N ALA A 12 9.15 -23.13 16.23
CA ALA A 12 8.95 -23.05 14.78
C ALA A 12 7.50 -22.66 14.43
N ALA A 13 6.51 -23.25 15.10
CA ALA A 13 5.10 -22.93 14.90
C ALA A 13 4.77 -21.46 15.23
N ILE A 14 5.33 -20.93 16.33
CA ILE A 14 5.16 -19.51 16.70
C ILE A 14 5.76 -18.60 15.62
N LYS A 15 6.97 -18.90 15.13
CA LYS A 15 7.60 -18.12 14.05
C LYS A 15 6.78 -18.14 12.76
N LEU A 16 6.27 -19.31 12.36
CA LEU A 16 5.43 -19.44 11.18
C LEU A 16 4.14 -18.63 11.29
N ARG A 17 3.52 -18.63 12.47
CA ARG A 17 2.35 -17.79 12.73
C ARG A 17 2.66 -16.30 12.57
N HIS A 18 3.75 -15.82 13.17
CA HIS A 18 4.16 -14.41 13.03
C HIS A 18 4.47 -14.04 11.57
N LEU A 19 5.11 -14.92 10.81
CA LEU A 19 5.35 -14.70 9.38
C LEU A 19 4.04 -14.65 8.59
N SER A 20 3.08 -15.52 8.91
CA SER A 20 1.75 -15.51 8.28
C SER A 20 0.97 -14.23 8.58
N ASP A 21 1.02 -13.76 9.83
CA ASP A 21 0.36 -12.52 10.25
C ASP A 21 1.00 -11.30 9.56
N ALA A 22 2.34 -11.27 9.46
CA ALA A 22 3.06 -10.22 8.74
C ALA A 22 2.69 -10.19 7.25
N LEU A 23 2.69 -11.35 6.58
CA LEU A 23 2.26 -11.43 5.17
C LEU A 23 0.82 -10.95 4.97
N ARG A 24 -0.10 -11.29 5.89
CA ARG A 24 -1.49 -10.81 5.84
C ARG A 24 -1.58 -9.29 5.97
N SER A 25 -0.79 -8.72 6.87
CA SER A 25 -0.69 -7.26 7.04
C SER A 25 -0.19 -6.59 5.76
N ASP A 26 0.88 -7.13 5.16
CA ASP A 26 1.45 -6.60 3.92
C ASP A 26 0.45 -6.67 2.76
N TRP A 27 -0.29 -7.77 2.63
CA TRP A 27 -1.37 -7.89 1.65
C TRP A 27 -2.47 -6.85 1.85
N SER A 28 -2.86 -6.56 3.10
CA SER A 28 -3.84 -5.52 3.38
C SER A 28 -3.33 -4.12 3.01
N LEU A 29 -2.05 -3.83 3.25
CA LEU A 29 -1.43 -2.57 2.85
C LEU A 29 -1.38 -2.43 1.33
N ILE A 30 -1.04 -3.50 0.61
CA ILE A 30 -1.06 -3.53 -0.87
C ILE A 30 -2.48 -3.28 -1.39
N ASP A 31 -3.49 -3.90 -0.77
CA ASP A 31 -4.89 -3.71 -1.18
C ASP A 31 -5.36 -2.26 -0.96
N GLN A 32 -5.02 -1.66 0.18
CA GLN A 32 -5.30 -0.24 0.43
C GLN A 32 -4.57 0.68 -0.56
N ALA A 33 -3.32 0.37 -0.92
CA ALA A 33 -2.58 1.14 -1.90
C ALA A 33 -3.22 1.06 -3.29
N LYS A 34 -3.69 -0.13 -3.70
CA LYS A 34 -4.45 -0.31 -4.95
C LYS A 34 -5.74 0.50 -4.96
N GLN A 35 -6.54 0.43 -3.89
CA GLN A 35 -7.78 1.20 -3.79
C GLN A 35 -7.53 2.71 -3.94
N ARG A 36 -6.49 3.24 -3.28
CA ARG A 36 -6.11 4.66 -3.42
C ARG A 36 -5.63 5.01 -4.83
N MET A 37 -4.92 4.10 -5.50
CA MET A 37 -4.51 4.32 -6.89
C MET A 37 -5.71 4.32 -7.84
N ASP A 38 -6.66 3.41 -7.66
CA ASP A 38 -7.89 3.37 -8.46
C ASP A 38 -8.73 4.63 -8.25
N GLU A 39 -8.84 5.13 -7.02
CA GLU A 39 -9.50 6.41 -6.73
C GLU A 39 -8.80 7.59 -7.41
N LYS A 40 -7.46 7.62 -7.36
CA LYS A 40 -6.67 8.67 -8.02
C LYS A 40 -6.77 8.61 -9.55
N LEU A 41 -6.79 7.41 -10.11
CA LEU A 41 -6.98 7.20 -11.54
C LEU A 41 -8.36 7.71 -11.97
N LYS A 42 -9.42 7.35 -11.22
CA LYS A 42 -10.76 7.84 -11.49
C LYS A 42 -10.87 9.36 -11.39
N GLN A 43 -10.26 9.98 -10.38
CA GLN A 43 -10.19 11.44 -10.26
C GLN A 43 -9.50 12.07 -11.47
N ALA A 44 -8.41 11.47 -11.95
CA ALA A 44 -7.68 11.93 -13.12
C ALA A 44 -8.51 11.79 -14.41
N GLU A 45 -9.21 10.67 -14.60
CA GLU A 45 -10.12 10.43 -15.72
C GLU A 45 -11.28 11.44 -15.73
N GLU A 46 -11.88 11.70 -14.58
CA GLU A 46 -12.95 12.70 -14.43
C GLU A 46 -12.44 14.13 -14.74
N LEU A 47 -11.26 14.49 -14.24
CA LEU A 47 -10.62 15.78 -14.57
C LEU A 47 -10.34 15.92 -16.07
N ALA A 48 -9.82 14.87 -16.71
CA ALA A 48 -9.59 14.83 -18.15
C ALA A 48 -10.90 14.98 -18.95
N ALA A 49 -11.97 14.33 -18.51
CA ALA A 49 -13.29 14.43 -19.13
C ALA A 49 -13.91 15.84 -19.00
N HIS A 50 -13.65 16.54 -17.89
CA HIS A 50 -14.24 17.85 -17.61
C HIS A 50 -13.46 19.04 -18.16
N GLN A 51 -12.12 18.99 -18.19
CA GLN A 51 -11.30 20.15 -18.54
C GLN A 51 -10.66 20.10 -19.94
N GLY A 52 -10.79 18.98 -20.66
CA GLY A 52 -10.04 18.75 -21.89
C GLY A 52 -8.55 18.52 -21.65
N ASP A 53 -7.90 17.81 -22.57
CA ASP A 53 -6.56 17.21 -22.41
C ASP A 53 -5.47 18.19 -21.95
N ALA A 54 -5.57 19.46 -22.32
CA ALA A 54 -4.55 20.48 -22.04
C ALA A 54 -4.57 20.98 -20.59
N ALA A 55 -5.76 21.20 -20.01
CA ALA A 55 -5.89 21.68 -18.64
C ALA A 55 -5.64 20.55 -17.64
N PHE A 56 -6.07 19.32 -17.97
CA PHE A 56 -5.74 18.11 -17.21
C PHE A 56 -4.22 17.87 -17.13
N ARG A 57 -3.49 17.94 -18.25
CA ARG A 57 -2.03 17.81 -18.25
C ARG A 57 -1.34 18.82 -17.33
N THR A 58 -1.82 20.07 -17.35
CA THR A 58 -1.26 21.14 -16.51
C THR A 58 -1.46 20.86 -15.02
N GLU A 59 -2.64 20.36 -14.64
CA GLU A 59 -2.97 20.02 -13.25
C GLU A 59 -2.25 18.75 -12.78
N PHE A 60 -2.12 17.74 -13.65
CA PHE A 60 -1.36 16.51 -13.40
C PHE A 60 0.14 16.76 -13.25
N ASP A 61 0.75 17.56 -14.14
CA ASP A 61 2.15 17.95 -14.02
C ASP A 61 2.40 18.74 -12.73
N GLY A 62 1.44 19.58 -12.31
CA GLY A 62 1.48 20.27 -11.01
C GLY A 62 1.50 19.31 -9.82
N GLN A 63 0.66 18.26 -9.84
CA GLN A 63 0.64 17.24 -8.79
C GLN A 63 1.91 16.38 -8.78
N LEU A 64 2.47 16.05 -9.95
CA LEU A 64 3.75 15.34 -10.06
C LEU A 64 4.92 16.14 -9.49
N VAL A 65 4.95 17.45 -9.70
CA VAL A 65 5.98 18.32 -9.13
C VAL A 65 5.90 18.31 -7.60
N GLN A 66 4.71 18.45 -7.02
CA GLN A 66 4.53 18.40 -5.55
C GLN A 66 4.97 17.07 -4.94
N LEU A 67 4.75 15.95 -5.63
CA LEU A 67 5.18 14.63 -5.20
C LEU A 67 6.71 14.42 -5.27
N ARG A 68 7.41 15.20 -6.10
CA ARG A 68 8.85 15.11 -6.30
C ARG A 68 9.65 16.05 -5.38
N SER A 69 9.01 17.09 -4.87
CA SER A 69 9.58 18.08 -3.96
C SER A 69 9.17 17.89 -2.49
N ALA A 70 8.32 16.90 -2.20
CA ALA A 70 8.06 16.37 -0.87
C ALA A 70 9.03 15.23 -0.53
#